data_AF-A0A1G6XMK2-F1
#
_entry.id   AF-A0A1G6XMK2-F1
#
_cell.length_a   1.000
_cell.length_b   1.000
_cell.length_c   1.000
_cell.angle_alpha   90.00
_cell.angle_beta   90.00
_cell.angle_gamma   90.00
#
_symmetry.space_group_name_H-M   'P 1'
#
loop_
_entity.id
_entity.type
_entity.pdbx_description
1 polymer ?
#
loop_
_entity_poly.entity_id
_entity_poly.type
_entity_poly.pdbx_seq_one_letter_code
_entity_poly.pdbx_strand_id
1 'polypeptide(L)' 'MIKTGGSNTYQIEVIETMSALIEVVAEDGETALLKAREMYRSEDIILEPDDMLDTEFIIFGVEENE' A
#
# COMPACT_ATOMS: atom_id res chain seq x y z
N MET A 1 31.62 -31.13 -8.51
CA MET A 1 31.80 -29.86 -7.78
C MET A 1 30.50 -29.58 -7.05
N ILE A 2 30.52 -29.50 -5.72
CA ILE A 2 29.34 -29.17 -4.92
C ILE A 2 29.33 -27.65 -4.79
N LYS A 3 28.32 -26.96 -5.37
CA LYS A 3 28.07 -25.54 -5.06
C LYS A 3 27.50 -25.50 -3.64
N THR A 4 28.29 -25.04 -2.68
CA THR A 4 27.79 -24.59 -1.38
C THR A 4 26.90 -23.38 -1.63
N GLY A 5 25.65 -23.43 -1.17
CA GLY A 5 24.63 -22.43 -1.49
C GLY A 5 24.96 -21.04 -0.93
N GLY A 6 25.16 -20.07 -1.82
CA GLY A 6 25.13 -18.65 -1.46
C GLY A 6 23.70 -18.19 -1.17
N SER A 7 23.55 -17.20 -0.31
CA SER A 7 22.26 -16.56 -0.02
C SER A 7 22.06 -15.37 -0.95
N ASN A 8 20.93 -15.30 -1.65
CA ASN A 8 20.59 -14.13 -2.44
C ASN A 8 19.77 -13.14 -1.61
N THR A 9 20.03 -11.85 -1.79
CA THR A 9 19.15 -10.79 -1.28
C THR A 9 18.08 -10.52 -2.33
N TYR A 10 16.80 -10.58 -1.94
CA TYR A 10 15.68 -10.28 -2.82
C TYR A 10 15.10 -8.91 -2.46
N GLN A 11 14.94 -8.06 -3.48
CA GLN A 11 14.15 -6.84 -3.37
C GLN A 11 12.71 -7.21 -3.75
N ILE A 12 11.81 -7.15 -2.77
CA ILE A 12 10.39 -7.45 -2.94
C ILE A 12 9.60 -6.15 -2.82
N GLU A 13 8.84 -5.82 -3.85
CA GLU A 13 7.81 -4.78 -3.79
C GLU A 13 6.54 -5.39 -3.20
N VAL A 14 5.95 -4.70 -2.22
CA VAL A 14 4.68 -5.07 -1.60
C VAL A 14 3.67 -3.98 -1.93
N ILE A 15 2.58 -4.34 -2.59
CA ILE A 15 1.52 -3.41 -2.99
C ILE A 15 0.25 -3.80 -2.24
N GLU A 16 -0.31 -2.88 -1.47
CA GLU A 16 -1.58 -3.07 -0.77
C GLU A 16 -2.67 -2.24 -1.46
N THR A 17 -3.84 -2.84 -1.66
CA THR A 17 -5.05 -2.12 -2.07
C THR A 17 -6.01 -2.10 -0.89
N MET A 18 -6.39 -0.92 -0.43
CA MET A 18 -7.24 -0.72 0.76
C MET A 18 -8.46 0.15 0.41
N SER A 19 -9.58 -0.05 1.11
CA SER A 19 -10.81 0.70 0.88
C SER A 19 -11.65 0.85 2.15
N ALA A 20 -12.01 2.09 2.47
CA ALA A 20 -13.00 2.41 3.48
C ALA A 20 -14.09 3.32 2.89
N LEU A 21 -15.32 3.15 3.39
CA LEU A 21 -16.42 4.06 3.10
C LEU A 21 -16.49 5.13 4.19
N ILE A 22 -16.52 6.40 3.79
CA ILE A 22 -16.62 7.55 4.69
C ILE A 22 -17.87 8.36 4.42
N GLU A 23 -18.31 9.13 5.42
CA GLU A 23 -19.37 10.12 5.29
C GLU A 23 -18.77 11.53 5.37
N VAL A 24 -19.12 12.39 4.41
CA VAL A 24 -18.63 13.78 4.33
C VAL A 24 -19.80 14.72 4.14
N VAL A 25 -19.90 15.74 5.01
CA VAL A 25 -20.90 16.80 4.87
C VAL A 25 -20.34 17.92 3.99
N ALA A 26 -20.99 18.17 2.85
CA ALA A 26 -20.58 19.19 1.88
C ALA A 26 -21.79 19.74 1.10
N GLU A 27 -21.58 20.88 0.44
CA GLU A 27 -22.61 21.57 -0.33
C GLU A 27 -22.88 20.89 -1.69
N ASP A 28 -21.86 20.27 -2.27
CA ASP A 28 -21.91 19.52 -3.53
C ASP A 28 -20.84 18.40 -3.56
N GLY A 29 -20.85 17.62 -4.64
CA GLY A 29 -19.94 16.48 -4.82
C GLY A 29 -18.47 16.86 -5.01
N GLU A 30 -18.18 18.00 -5.65
CA GLU A 30 -16.79 18.45 -5.84
C GLU A 30 -16.17 18.87 -4.50
N THR A 31 -16.95 19.60 -3.71
CA THR A 31 -16.59 20.00 -2.35
C THR A 31 -16.44 18.79 -1.42
N ALA A 32 -17.30 17.77 -1.57
CA ALA A 32 -17.18 16.52 -0.80
C ALA A 32 -15.86 15.79 -1.09
N LEU A 33 -15.47 15.69 -2.37
CA LEU A 33 -14.21 15.06 -2.78
C LEU A 33 -12.98 15.84 -2.29
N LEU A 34 -13.03 17.17 -2.35
CA LEU A 34 -11.97 18.03 -1.80
C LEU A 34 -11.79 17.79 -0.29
N LYS A 35 -12.88 17.82 0.48
CA LYS A 35 -12.85 17.56 1.92
C LYS A 35 -12.35 16.16 2.26
N ALA A 36 -12.79 15.13 1.54
CA ALA A 36 -12.33 13.76 1.75
C ALA A 36 -10.80 13.63 1.57
N ARG A 37 -10.23 14.29 0.55
CA ARG A 37 -8.79 14.32 0.31
C ARG A 37 -8.03 15.05 1.41
N GLU A 38 -8.60 16.14 1.91
CA GLU A 38 -8.01 16.89 3.02
C GLU A 38 -8.00 16.06 4.29
N MET A 39 -9.12 15.43 4.65
CA MET A 39 -9.24 14.53 5.81
C MET A 39 -8.27 13.35 5.75
N TYR A 40 -8.08 12.75 4.57
CA TYR A 40 -7.08 11.69 4.39
C TYR A 40 -5.65 12.22 4.59
N ARG A 41 -5.34 13.41 4.06
CA ARG A 41 -4.01 14.03 4.21
C ARG A 41 -3.72 14.50 5.64
N SER A 42 -4.75 14.87 6.40
CA SER A 42 -4.62 15.24 7.82
C SER A 42 -4.68 14.06 8.78
N GLU A 43 -4.74 12.82 8.28
CA GLU A 43 -4.87 11.59 9.08
C GLU A 43 -6.19 11.52 9.89
N ASP A 44 -7.22 12.28 9.51
CA ASP A 44 -8.57 12.17 10.07
C ASP A 44 -9.32 10.93 9.53
N ILE A 45 -8.87 10.41 8.38
CA ILE A 45 -9.28 9.11 7.83
C ILE A 45 -8.04 8.23 7.76
N ILE A 46 -8.08 7.11 8.46
CA ILE A 46 -7.00 6.11 8.47
C ILE A 46 -7.58 4.83 7.90
N LEU A 47 -6.91 4.27 6.89
CA LEU A 47 -7.23 2.92 6.41
C LEU A 47 -6.50 1.94 7.30
N GLU A 48 -7.26 1.13 8.04
CA GLU A 48 -6.73 0.13 8.96
C GLU A 48 -6.49 -1.20 8.21
N PRO A 49 -5.69 -2.13 8.78
CA PRO A 49 -5.45 -3.43 8.13
C PRO A 49 -6.73 -4.20 7.75
N ASP A 50 -7.83 -3.99 8.46
CA ASP A 50 -9.12 -4.62 8.16
C ASP A 50 -9.80 -4.03 6.90
N ASP A 51 -9.37 -2.84 6.42
CA ASP A 51 -9.80 -2.22 5.17
C ASP A 51 -9.06 -2.78 3.93
N MET A 52 -8.15 -3.75 4.12
CA MET A 52 -7.36 -4.34 3.05
C MET A 52 -8.22 -5.23 2.14
N LEU A 53 -8.16 -4.95 0.84
CA LEU A 53 -8.85 -5.72 -0.20
C LEU A 53 -7.93 -6.74 -0.88
N ASP A 54 -6.67 -6.36 -1.10
CA ASP A 54 -5.70 -7.21 -1.80
C ASP A 54 -4.26 -6.86 -1.43
N THR A 55 -3.36 -7.82 -1.63
CA THR A 55 -1.91 -7.65 -1.46
C THR A 55 -1.15 -8.40 -2.55
N GLU A 56 -0.28 -7.68 -3.26
CA GLU A 56 0.60 -8.24 -4.27
C GLU A 56 2.06 -8.20 -3.80
N PHE A 57 2.81 -9.26 -4.14
CA PHE A 57 4.24 -9.38 -3.86
C PHE A 57 4.99 -9.60 -5.17
N ILE A 58 5.87 -8.67 -5.52
CA ILE A 58 6.59 -8.67 -6.79
C ILE A 58 8.10 -8.73 -6.51
N ILE A 59 8.79 -9.72 -7.09
CA ILE A 59 10.26 -9.73 -7.09
C ILE A 59 10.74 -8.65 -8.07
N PHE A 60 11.29 -7.57 -7.52
CA PHE A 60 11.82 -6.46 -8.31
C PHE A 60 13.29 -6.68 -8.69
N GLY A 61 14.06 -7.32 -7.80
CA GLY A 61 15.49 -7.55 -8.01
C GLY A 61 16.05 -8.67 -7.15
N VAL A 62 17.19 -9.22 -7.59
CA VAL A 62 17.95 -10.23 -6.86
C VAL A 62 19.42 -9.83 -6.90
N GLU A 63 20.04 -9.72 -5.73
CA GLU A 63 21.48 -9.54 -5.57
C GLU A 63 22.08 -10.86 -5.08
N GLU A 64 22.95 -11.46 -5.87
CA GLU A 64 23.68 -12.67 -5.49
C GLU A 64 24.81 -12.28 -4.54
N ASN A 65 24.79 -12.80 -3.31
CA ASN A 65 25.93 -12.64 -2.40
C ASN A 65 26.86 -13.83 -2.59
N GLU A 66 28.09 -13.55 -3.07
CA GLU A 66 29.17 -14.53 -3.26
C GLU A 66 29.78 -15.03 -1.95
#